data_AF-A0A0G1WCS7-F1
#
_entry.id   AF-A0A0G1WCS7-F1
#
_cell.length_a   1.000
_cell.length_b   1.000
_cell.length_c   1.000
_cell.angle_alpha   90.00
_cell.angle_beta   90.00
_cell.angle_gamma   90.00
#
_symmetry.space_group_name_H-M   'P 1'
#
loop_
_entity.id
_entity.type
_entity.pdbx_description
1 polymer ?
#
loop_
_entity_poly.entity_id
_entity_poly.type
_entity_poly.pdbx_seq_one_letter_code
_entity_poly.pdbx_strand_id
1 'polypeptide(L)'
;MRSPYRYVRAATKNGESLLSLCCGIGLELWGVKSAHVIAVDTVAQYLAEVHTRCPQAKTVCSDALTYVKGQPDNSVDVISLLDGIEHMGKDVGTELIGEMKRVCRKKMLLFTPEGYVRNEPHDAWGIAGADGYQIHKSGWTIDELQALGFTLISRQLGITQHGEPYHALMLAYEKTTGFSIIVPLDPDRLALFTHTKRAYDAMQEKKEFIIPTRHELEVRRYLDEHLLSRDVRIIPYAVEVGFNCSKALNIGVRHASYPSLIITSPEVLPVTPVLSQLTAVIGMNVVCQVWDEDEYGNVVKSLVNTGYKSETPGMYFLAMFNKADIEKINGWDEEFMKGYAYEDDDFGARWVRAGIPFTVRDDICGRHQYHPRIVTVHGGTVRNRWRYNRNTTKGIIKCRNGLAKL
;
A
#
# COMPACT_ATOMS: atom_id res chain seq x y z
N MET A 1 -33.91 -6.97 -14.41
CA MET A 1 -32.56 -7.27 -13.87
C MET A 1 -31.95 -5.99 -13.30
N ARG A 2 -31.18 -6.04 -12.20
CA ARG A 2 -30.59 -4.82 -11.61
C ARG A 2 -29.33 -4.42 -12.38
N SER A 3 -29.42 -3.35 -13.17
CA SER A 3 -28.30 -2.87 -14.01
C SER A 3 -26.98 -2.74 -13.23
N PRO A 4 -25.84 -3.25 -13.77
CA PRO A 4 -24.52 -3.15 -13.13
C PRO A 4 -24.05 -1.69 -12.97
N TYR A 5 -24.55 -0.78 -13.80
CA TYR A 5 -24.19 0.65 -13.82
C TYR A 5 -24.52 1.37 -12.50
N ARG A 6 -25.48 0.86 -11.73
CA ARG A 6 -25.83 1.45 -10.42
C ARG A 6 -24.66 1.40 -9.42
N TYR A 7 -23.79 0.41 -9.55
CA TYR A 7 -22.65 0.26 -8.64
C TYR A 7 -21.57 1.31 -8.93
N VAL A 8 -21.37 1.70 -10.18
CA VAL A 8 -20.46 2.79 -10.57
C VAL A 8 -20.93 4.12 -9.94
N ARG A 9 -22.22 4.42 -10.06
CA ARG A 9 -22.83 5.60 -9.42
C ARG A 9 -22.74 5.57 -7.90
N ALA A 10 -22.94 4.41 -7.28
CA ALA A 10 -22.86 4.27 -5.83
C ALA A 10 -21.41 4.36 -5.31
N ALA A 11 -20.43 3.92 -6.10
CA ALA A 11 -19.02 3.94 -5.73
C ALA A 11 -18.38 5.33 -5.91
N THR A 12 -18.90 6.16 -6.82
CA THR A 12 -18.29 7.44 -7.19
C THR A 12 -19.04 8.61 -6.55
N LYS A 13 -18.42 9.26 -5.57
CA LYS A 13 -18.99 10.47 -4.92
C LYS A 13 -18.68 11.73 -5.74
N ASN A 14 -19.39 12.81 -5.41
CA ASN A 14 -19.07 14.12 -5.98
C ASN A 14 -17.64 14.53 -5.57
N GLY A 15 -16.85 15.03 -6.52
CA GLY A 15 -15.44 15.40 -6.34
C GLY A 15 -14.42 14.25 -6.45
N GLU A 16 -14.85 12.99 -6.56
CA GLU A 16 -13.94 11.85 -6.73
C GLU A 16 -13.63 11.60 -8.21
N SER A 17 -12.40 11.26 -8.54
CA SER A 17 -12.03 10.91 -9.92
C SER A 17 -12.51 9.50 -10.32
N LEU A 18 -13.10 9.39 -11.52
CA LEU A 18 -13.51 8.12 -12.12
C LEU A 18 -12.76 7.89 -13.42
N LEU A 19 -12.10 6.74 -13.54
CA LEU A 19 -11.57 6.23 -14.80
C LEU A 19 -12.41 5.04 -15.26
N SER A 20 -13.19 5.22 -16.32
CA SER A 20 -13.92 4.12 -16.97
C SER A 20 -13.12 3.59 -18.15
N LEU A 21 -12.69 2.34 -18.03
CA LEU A 21 -11.92 1.61 -19.04
C LEU A 21 -12.85 0.70 -19.82
N CYS A 22 -12.64 0.63 -21.14
CA CYS A 22 -13.56 -0.05 -22.06
C CYS A 22 -14.98 0.51 -21.90
N CYS A 23 -15.10 1.84 -21.87
CA CYS A 23 -16.36 2.50 -21.52
C CYS A 23 -17.47 2.28 -22.54
N GLY A 24 -17.16 1.77 -23.74
CA GLY A 24 -18.12 1.66 -24.83
C GLY A 24 -18.80 3.01 -25.07
N ILE A 25 -20.10 2.96 -25.33
CA ILE A 25 -20.93 4.15 -25.52
C ILE A 25 -21.26 4.91 -24.21
N GLY A 26 -20.70 4.50 -23.06
CA GLY A 26 -20.82 5.21 -21.78
C GLY A 26 -22.16 5.02 -21.05
N LEU A 27 -22.81 3.85 -21.18
CA LEU A 27 -24.07 3.58 -20.47
C LEU A 27 -23.90 3.62 -18.94
N GLU A 28 -22.74 3.19 -18.45
CA GLU A 28 -22.37 3.17 -17.04
C GLU A 28 -22.14 4.57 -16.45
N LEU A 29 -21.79 5.53 -17.32
CA LEU A 29 -21.50 6.91 -16.95
C LEU A 29 -22.76 7.76 -16.79
N TRP A 30 -23.91 7.27 -17.26
CA TRP A 30 -25.16 8.03 -17.16
C TRP A 30 -25.54 8.26 -15.69
N GLY A 31 -25.66 9.54 -15.32
CA GLY A 31 -26.00 10.00 -13.98
C GLY A 31 -24.85 9.94 -12.97
N VAL A 32 -23.60 9.72 -13.40
CA VAL A 32 -22.42 9.91 -12.55
C VAL A 32 -22.29 11.39 -12.22
N LYS A 33 -22.17 11.70 -10.92
CA LYS A 33 -22.17 13.08 -10.40
C LYS A 33 -20.77 13.72 -10.31
N SER A 34 -19.72 12.95 -10.53
CA SER A 34 -18.37 13.50 -10.46
C SER A 34 -18.08 14.43 -11.64
N ALA A 35 -17.33 15.50 -11.37
CA ALA A 35 -16.77 16.40 -12.38
C ALA A 35 -15.46 15.89 -13.00
N HIS A 36 -14.86 14.83 -12.45
CA HIS A 36 -13.56 14.29 -12.86
C HIS A 36 -13.73 12.90 -13.44
N VAL A 37 -14.35 12.80 -14.62
CA VAL A 37 -14.58 11.52 -15.31
C VAL A 37 -13.66 11.44 -16.53
N ILE A 38 -12.93 10.33 -16.64
CA ILE A 38 -12.17 9.97 -17.83
C ILE A 38 -12.75 8.68 -18.39
N ALA A 39 -13.13 8.70 -19.66
CA ALA A 39 -13.71 7.56 -20.37
C ALA A 39 -12.75 7.12 -21.48
N VAL A 40 -12.32 5.86 -21.43
CA VAL A 40 -11.29 5.31 -22.31
C VAL A 40 -11.86 4.14 -23.08
N ASP A 41 -11.75 4.20 -24.40
CA ASP A 41 -12.11 3.11 -25.30
C ASP A 41 -11.22 3.14 -26.55
N THR A 42 -11.07 2.00 -27.21
CA THR A 42 -10.34 1.89 -28.48
C THR A 42 -11.15 2.36 -29.69
N VAL A 43 -12.48 2.42 -29.57
CA VAL A 43 -13.38 2.79 -30.67
C VAL A 43 -13.78 4.26 -30.54
N ALA A 44 -13.26 5.12 -31.42
CA ALA A 44 -13.50 6.56 -31.37
C ALA A 44 -14.99 6.93 -31.48
N GLN A 45 -15.77 6.16 -32.23
CA GLN A 45 -17.22 6.36 -32.41
C GLN A 45 -17.99 6.13 -31.12
N TYR A 46 -17.57 5.17 -30.28
CA TYR A 46 -18.16 4.95 -28.95
C TYR A 46 -17.99 6.18 -28.06
N LEU A 47 -16.82 6.82 -28.14
CA LEU A 47 -16.51 8.02 -27.36
C LEU A 47 -17.34 9.25 -27.78
N ALA A 48 -17.82 9.32 -29.02
CA ALA A 48 -18.75 10.35 -29.43
C ALA A 48 -20.10 10.23 -28.68
N GLU A 49 -20.58 9.00 -28.50
CA GLU A 49 -21.81 8.71 -27.73
C GLU A 49 -21.67 8.97 -26.23
N VAL A 50 -20.46 8.82 -25.68
CA VAL A 50 -20.15 9.16 -24.28
C VAL A 50 -20.42 10.63 -24.02
N HIS A 51 -20.03 11.53 -24.93
CA HIS A 51 -20.21 12.98 -24.73
C HIS A 51 -21.70 13.37 -24.60
N THR A 52 -22.59 12.65 -25.28
CA THR A 52 -24.04 12.84 -25.15
C THR A 52 -24.58 12.39 -23.79
N ARG A 53 -24.03 11.32 -23.20
CA ARG A 53 -24.51 10.72 -21.94
C ARG A 53 -23.85 11.28 -20.69
N CYS A 54 -22.60 11.71 -20.82
CA CYS A 54 -21.78 12.26 -19.75
C CYS A 54 -20.94 13.43 -20.33
N PRO A 55 -21.55 14.60 -20.57
CA PRO A 55 -20.88 15.72 -21.23
C PRO A 55 -19.61 16.20 -20.52
N GLN A 56 -19.52 15.98 -19.21
CA GLN A 56 -18.35 16.33 -18.40
C GLN A 56 -17.20 15.32 -18.51
N ALA A 57 -17.41 14.15 -19.13
CA ALA A 57 -16.36 13.15 -19.28
C ALA A 57 -15.31 13.61 -20.30
N LYS A 58 -14.04 13.53 -19.90
CA LYS A 58 -12.92 13.59 -20.85
C LYS A 58 -12.81 12.23 -21.53
N THR A 59 -13.01 12.19 -22.84
CA THR A 59 -12.85 10.96 -23.62
C THR A 59 -11.42 10.81 -24.13
N VAL A 60 -10.92 9.58 -24.16
CA VAL A 60 -9.59 9.24 -24.66
C VAL A 60 -9.68 7.98 -25.53
N CYS A 61 -9.32 8.11 -26.80
CA CYS A 61 -9.22 6.98 -27.71
C CYS A 61 -7.89 6.25 -27.50
N SER A 62 -7.90 5.16 -26.74
CA SER A 62 -6.70 4.39 -26.40
C SER A 62 -7.06 2.96 -26.02
N ASP A 63 -6.10 2.05 -26.21
CA ASP A 63 -6.09 0.78 -25.50
C ASP A 63 -6.06 1.02 -23.98
N ALA A 64 -6.83 0.21 -23.24
CA ALA A 64 -7.01 0.38 -21.80
C ALA A 64 -5.70 0.17 -21.03
N LEU A 65 -4.95 -0.88 -21.36
CA LEU A 65 -3.68 -1.18 -20.69
C LEU A 65 -2.63 -0.08 -20.95
N THR A 66 -2.52 0.34 -22.20
CA THR A 66 -1.63 1.43 -22.61
C THR A 66 -1.95 2.73 -21.86
N TYR A 67 -3.24 3.08 -21.75
CA TYR A 67 -3.66 4.29 -21.05
C TYR A 67 -3.33 4.23 -19.55
N VAL A 68 -3.68 3.13 -18.88
CA VAL A 68 -3.48 2.96 -17.43
C VAL A 68 -2.00 2.95 -17.07
N LYS A 69 -1.14 2.32 -17.89
CA LYS A 69 0.33 2.37 -17.70
C LYS A 69 0.88 3.79 -17.68
N GLY A 70 0.27 4.71 -18.42
CA GLY A 70 0.66 6.12 -18.44
C GLY A 70 0.18 6.94 -17.23
N GLN A 71 -0.66 6.38 -16.35
CA GLN A 71 -1.18 7.10 -15.18
C GLN A 71 -0.25 6.97 -13.97
N PRO A 72 -0.15 8.01 -13.11
CA PRO A 72 0.59 7.91 -11.85
C PRO A 72 -0.07 6.95 -10.85
N ASP A 73 0.71 6.43 -9.92
CA ASP A 73 0.23 5.64 -8.79
C ASP A 73 -0.79 6.43 -7.95
N ASN A 74 -1.82 5.75 -7.44
CA ASN A 74 -2.85 6.34 -6.57
C ASN A 74 -3.52 7.62 -7.11
N SER A 75 -3.55 7.82 -8.43
CA SER A 75 -4.03 9.05 -9.06
C SER A 75 -5.54 9.07 -9.31
N VAL A 76 -6.22 7.92 -9.25
CA VAL A 76 -7.66 7.80 -9.55
C VAL A 76 -8.42 7.20 -8.38
N ASP A 77 -9.50 7.84 -7.90
CA ASP A 77 -10.32 7.31 -6.80
C ASP A 77 -10.99 5.98 -7.14
N VAL A 78 -11.72 5.97 -8.26
CA VAL A 78 -12.54 4.84 -8.69
C VAL A 78 -12.16 4.45 -10.11
N ILE A 79 -11.93 3.16 -10.35
CA ILE A 79 -11.77 2.61 -11.71
C ILE A 79 -12.93 1.66 -11.99
N SER A 80 -13.59 1.80 -13.14
CA SER A 80 -14.55 0.81 -13.65
C SER A 80 -13.99 0.12 -14.89
N LEU A 81 -14.15 -1.20 -14.95
CA LEU A 81 -13.92 -2.03 -16.13
C LEU A 81 -15.14 -2.94 -16.25
N LEU A 82 -16.12 -2.54 -17.06
CA LEU A 82 -17.36 -3.30 -17.24
C LEU A 82 -17.39 -3.85 -18.66
N ASP A 83 -17.68 -5.14 -18.81
CA ASP A 83 -17.74 -5.84 -20.10
C ASP A 83 -16.50 -5.55 -20.97
N GLY A 84 -15.32 -5.68 -20.37
CA GLY A 84 -14.06 -5.22 -20.95
C GLY A 84 -12.92 -6.23 -20.85
N ILE A 85 -12.82 -6.98 -19.75
CA ILE A 85 -11.67 -7.85 -19.48
C ILE A 85 -11.71 -9.14 -20.32
N GLU A 86 -12.90 -9.62 -20.63
CA GLU A 86 -13.16 -10.81 -21.46
C GLU A 86 -12.74 -10.60 -22.91
N HIS A 87 -12.67 -9.36 -23.39
CA HIS A 87 -12.20 -9.00 -24.74
C HIS A 87 -10.68 -9.02 -24.89
N MET A 88 -9.96 -9.32 -23.80
CA MET A 88 -8.50 -9.37 -23.73
C MET A 88 -8.03 -10.81 -23.50
N GLY A 89 -6.78 -11.10 -23.90
CA GLY A 89 -6.09 -12.31 -23.46
C GLY A 89 -5.92 -12.32 -21.93
N LYS A 90 -5.84 -13.50 -21.32
CA LYS A 90 -5.70 -13.64 -19.85
C LYS A 90 -4.49 -12.94 -19.28
N ASP A 91 -3.37 -12.99 -19.99
CA ASP A 91 -2.11 -12.33 -19.67
C ASP A 91 -2.29 -10.81 -19.65
N VAL A 92 -2.85 -10.25 -20.72
CA VAL A 92 -3.15 -8.81 -20.84
C VAL A 92 -4.14 -8.35 -19.77
N GLY A 93 -5.22 -9.11 -19.54
CA GLY A 93 -6.21 -8.78 -18.51
C GLY A 93 -5.64 -8.84 -17.10
N THR A 94 -4.74 -9.79 -16.81
CA THR A 94 -4.04 -9.87 -15.53
C THR A 94 -3.10 -8.67 -15.33
N GLU A 95 -2.36 -8.28 -16.38
CA GLU A 95 -1.50 -7.10 -16.34
C GLU A 95 -2.32 -5.82 -16.14
N LEU A 96 -3.45 -5.68 -16.84
CA LEU A 96 -4.38 -4.57 -16.68
C LEU A 96 -4.88 -4.46 -15.24
N ILE A 97 -5.30 -5.56 -14.60
CA ILE A 97 -5.71 -5.56 -13.20
C ILE A 97 -4.56 -5.07 -12.29
N GLY A 98 -3.32 -5.49 -12.55
CA GLY A 98 -2.15 -5.05 -11.80
C GLY A 98 -1.97 -3.53 -11.88
N GLU A 99 -2.02 -2.98 -13.10
CA GLU A 99 -1.89 -1.54 -13.34
C GLU A 99 -3.08 -0.75 -12.78
N MET A 100 -4.31 -1.29 -12.87
CA MET A 100 -5.47 -0.68 -12.23
C MET A 100 -5.29 -0.58 -10.71
N LYS A 101 -4.74 -1.61 -10.05
CA LYS A 101 -4.48 -1.55 -8.60
C LYS A 101 -3.41 -0.51 -8.24
N ARG A 102 -2.39 -0.35 -9.07
CA ARG A 102 -1.35 0.67 -8.92
C ARG A 102 -1.96 2.08 -8.98
N VAL A 103 -2.78 2.34 -9.99
CA VAL A 103 -3.39 3.64 -10.28
C VAL A 103 -4.57 3.97 -9.35
N CYS A 104 -5.36 2.97 -8.96
CA CYS A 104 -6.52 3.14 -8.10
C CYS A 104 -6.12 3.59 -6.70
N ARG A 105 -6.88 4.52 -6.12
CA ARG A 105 -6.72 5.05 -4.77
C ARG A 105 -7.72 4.46 -3.79
N LYS A 106 -8.96 4.16 -4.22
CA LYS A 106 -10.02 3.68 -3.32
C LYS A 106 -10.64 2.38 -3.79
N LYS A 107 -11.21 2.34 -5.00
CA LYS A 107 -12.06 1.23 -5.41
C LYS A 107 -11.96 0.92 -6.90
N MET A 108 -11.94 -0.37 -7.23
CA MET A 108 -12.14 -0.84 -8.60
C MET A 108 -13.45 -1.61 -8.67
N LEU A 109 -14.14 -1.49 -9.79
CA LEU A 109 -15.34 -2.24 -10.12
C LEU A 109 -15.08 -3.04 -11.39
N LEU A 110 -15.39 -4.33 -11.33
CA LEU A 110 -15.22 -5.26 -12.45
C LEU A 110 -16.56 -5.93 -12.74
N PHE A 111 -17.00 -5.88 -13.99
CA PHE A 111 -18.15 -6.64 -14.46
C PHE A 111 -17.74 -7.46 -15.67
N THR A 112 -18.04 -8.76 -15.64
CA THR A 112 -17.65 -9.74 -16.66
C THR A 112 -18.55 -10.97 -16.56
N PRO A 113 -18.75 -11.74 -17.65
CA PRO A 113 -19.27 -13.09 -17.57
C PRO A 113 -18.43 -13.99 -16.65
N GLU A 114 -19.08 -14.95 -16.00
CA GLU A 114 -18.44 -16.01 -15.23
C GLU A 114 -17.99 -17.14 -16.15
N GLY A 115 -16.69 -17.42 -16.14
CA GLY A 115 -16.07 -18.34 -17.08
C GLY A 115 -16.01 -17.75 -18.49
N TYR A 116 -15.76 -18.61 -19.48
CA TYR A 116 -15.74 -18.21 -20.88
C TYR A 116 -17.14 -18.33 -21.47
N VAL A 117 -17.65 -17.22 -22.00
CA VAL A 117 -18.91 -17.17 -22.74
C VAL A 117 -18.58 -16.80 -24.17
N ARG A 118 -18.97 -17.63 -25.14
CA ARG A 118 -18.72 -17.36 -26.56
C ARG A 118 -19.50 -16.10 -26.97
N ASN A 119 -18.79 -15.17 -27.58
CA ASN A 119 -19.38 -14.00 -28.22
C ASN A 119 -18.72 -13.81 -29.59
N GLU A 120 -19.53 -13.68 -30.62
CA GLU A 120 -19.08 -13.49 -32.00
C GLU A 120 -19.17 -12.01 -32.39
N PRO A 121 -18.45 -11.57 -33.44
CA PRO A 121 -18.57 -10.21 -33.94
C PRO A 121 -20.03 -9.89 -34.26
N HIS A 122 -20.55 -8.86 -33.63
CA HIS A 122 -21.87 -8.32 -33.93
C HIS A 122 -21.89 -6.83 -33.64
N ASP A 123 -22.77 -6.13 -34.35
CA ASP A 123 -22.98 -4.71 -34.14
C ASP A 123 -23.88 -4.48 -32.92
N ALA A 124 -23.27 -4.52 -31.74
CA ALA A 124 -23.98 -4.34 -30.47
C ALA A 124 -24.64 -2.95 -30.33
N TRP A 125 -24.16 -1.94 -31.06
CA TRP A 125 -24.50 -0.53 -30.82
C TRP A 125 -24.93 0.26 -32.07
N GLY A 126 -25.02 -0.37 -33.24
CA GLY A 126 -25.31 0.32 -34.50
C GLY A 126 -24.10 1.07 -35.08
N ILE A 127 -22.86 0.67 -34.74
CA ILE A 127 -21.63 1.39 -35.06
C ILE A 127 -20.74 0.52 -35.95
N ALA A 128 -20.74 0.87 -37.23
CA ALA A 128 -20.01 0.15 -38.26
C ALA A 128 -18.51 0.01 -37.94
N GLY A 129 -18.01 -1.23 -38.01
CA GLY A 129 -16.58 -1.55 -37.86
C GLY A 129 -16.12 -1.82 -36.42
N ALA A 130 -17.03 -1.77 -35.43
CA ALA A 130 -16.69 -2.06 -34.04
C ALA A 130 -16.90 -3.53 -33.63
N ASP A 131 -17.56 -4.33 -34.48
CA ASP A 131 -17.99 -5.71 -34.21
C ASP A 131 -16.85 -6.62 -33.75
N GLY A 132 -15.66 -6.46 -34.33
CA GLY A 132 -14.49 -7.26 -34.00
C GLY A 132 -14.00 -7.09 -32.56
N TYR A 133 -14.32 -5.96 -31.92
CA TYR A 133 -13.98 -5.71 -30.51
C TYR A 133 -14.93 -6.42 -29.54
N GLN A 134 -16.06 -6.95 -30.02
CA GLN A 134 -17.02 -7.69 -29.18
C GLN A 134 -16.64 -9.16 -28.97
N ILE A 135 -15.61 -9.67 -29.66
CA ILE A 135 -15.15 -11.04 -29.50
C ILE A 135 -14.61 -11.24 -28.08
N HIS A 136 -15.11 -12.26 -27.37
CA HIS A 136 -14.52 -12.68 -26.10
C HIS A 136 -13.28 -13.52 -26.38
N LYS A 137 -12.16 -13.17 -25.77
CA LYS A 137 -10.85 -13.83 -25.90
C LYS A 137 -10.47 -14.60 -24.63
N SER A 138 -11.11 -14.31 -23.51
CA SER A 138 -10.87 -14.99 -22.24
C SER A 138 -12.14 -15.12 -21.40
N GLY A 139 -12.07 -15.98 -20.39
CA GLY A 139 -13.11 -16.18 -19.40
C GLY A 139 -12.54 -16.15 -17.99
N TRP A 140 -13.31 -15.68 -17.03
CA TRP A 140 -12.83 -15.43 -15.66
C TRP A 140 -13.76 -16.08 -14.64
N THR A 141 -13.20 -16.96 -13.80
CA THR A 141 -13.97 -17.56 -12.71
C THR A 141 -13.98 -16.64 -11.48
N ILE A 142 -14.95 -16.86 -10.59
CA ILE A 142 -15.01 -16.12 -9.31
C ILE A 142 -13.73 -16.35 -8.51
N ASP A 143 -13.25 -17.59 -8.41
CA ASP A 143 -12.06 -17.95 -7.62
C ASP A 143 -10.80 -17.25 -8.14
N GLU A 144 -10.64 -17.14 -9.46
CA GLU A 144 -9.51 -16.43 -10.07
C GLU A 144 -9.53 -14.94 -9.71
N LEU A 145 -10.70 -14.30 -9.80
CA LEU A 145 -10.85 -12.89 -9.48
C LEU A 145 -10.71 -12.62 -7.97
N GLN A 146 -11.17 -13.55 -7.13
CA GLN A 146 -10.96 -13.50 -5.68
C GLN A 146 -9.49 -13.67 -5.30
N ALA A 147 -8.74 -14.55 -5.97
CA ALA A 147 -7.29 -14.66 -5.82
C ALA A 147 -6.57 -13.36 -6.22
N LEU A 148 -7.15 -12.60 -7.16
CA LEU A 148 -6.73 -11.24 -7.50
C LEU A 148 -7.28 -10.17 -6.54
N GLY A 149 -7.88 -10.55 -5.41
CA GLY A 149 -8.29 -9.63 -4.35
C GLY A 149 -9.65 -8.96 -4.55
N PHE A 150 -10.43 -9.36 -5.56
CA PHE A 150 -11.80 -8.88 -5.72
C PHE A 150 -12.76 -9.61 -4.78
N THR A 151 -13.83 -8.92 -4.39
CA THR A 151 -14.97 -9.48 -3.64
C THR A 151 -16.21 -9.43 -4.51
N LEU A 152 -16.96 -10.53 -4.58
CA LEU A 152 -18.22 -10.62 -5.31
C LEU A 152 -19.28 -9.73 -4.65
N ILE A 153 -19.87 -8.81 -5.42
CA ILE A 153 -20.97 -7.94 -4.99
C ILE A 153 -22.32 -8.52 -5.42
N SER A 154 -22.39 -9.06 -6.64
CA SER A 154 -23.64 -9.54 -7.23
C SER A 154 -23.34 -10.56 -8.33
N ARG A 155 -24.19 -11.57 -8.44
CA ARG A 155 -24.22 -12.55 -9.53
C ARG A 155 -25.60 -12.49 -10.19
N GLN A 156 -25.66 -12.41 -11.52
CA GLN A 156 -26.90 -12.21 -12.27
C GLN A 156 -26.99 -13.22 -13.41
N LEU A 157 -28.19 -13.68 -13.76
CA LEU A 157 -28.40 -14.66 -14.84
C LEU A 157 -28.68 -13.95 -16.17
N GLY A 158 -27.74 -13.90 -17.10
CA GLY A 158 -27.92 -13.35 -18.45
C GLY A 158 -28.29 -14.41 -19.49
N ILE A 159 -28.57 -13.94 -20.70
CA ILE A 159 -28.76 -14.77 -21.90
C ILE A 159 -27.78 -14.27 -22.95
N THR A 160 -27.02 -15.17 -23.58
CA THR A 160 -26.08 -14.82 -24.65
C THR A 160 -26.84 -14.39 -25.91
N GLN A 161 -26.13 -13.82 -26.88
CA GLN A 161 -26.70 -13.56 -28.21
C GLN A 161 -27.21 -14.84 -28.92
N HIS A 162 -26.77 -16.01 -28.47
CA HIS A 162 -27.20 -17.32 -28.99
C HIS A 162 -28.34 -17.95 -28.20
N GLY A 163 -28.89 -17.26 -27.19
CA GLY A 163 -30.00 -17.76 -26.37
C GLY A 163 -29.57 -18.67 -25.22
N GLU A 164 -28.26 -18.77 -24.94
CA GLU A 164 -27.73 -19.65 -23.88
C GLU A 164 -27.71 -18.90 -22.53
N PRO A 165 -28.09 -19.54 -21.41
CA PRO A 165 -27.99 -18.92 -20.11
C PRO A 165 -26.54 -18.82 -19.64
N TYR A 166 -26.16 -17.71 -19.02
CA TYR A 166 -24.87 -17.54 -18.38
C TYR A 166 -24.99 -16.69 -17.11
N HIS A 167 -23.96 -16.68 -16.28
CA HIS A 167 -23.88 -15.80 -15.12
C HIS A 167 -22.95 -14.61 -15.40
N ALA A 168 -23.40 -13.40 -15.08
CA ALA A 168 -22.57 -12.21 -15.04
C ALA A 168 -22.21 -11.87 -13.60
N LEU A 169 -20.94 -11.53 -13.38
CA LEU A 169 -20.37 -11.22 -12.09
C LEU A 169 -20.16 -9.71 -11.99
N MET A 170 -20.57 -9.13 -10.86
CA MET A 170 -20.12 -7.81 -10.44
C MET A 170 -19.23 -7.96 -9.22
N LEU A 171 -18.01 -7.47 -9.30
CA LEU A 171 -17.03 -7.54 -8.23
C LEU A 171 -16.44 -6.17 -7.91
N ALA A 172 -15.95 -6.02 -6.68
CA ALA A 172 -15.22 -4.85 -6.24
C ALA A 172 -13.87 -5.25 -5.67
N TYR A 173 -12.85 -4.45 -5.96
CA TYR A 173 -11.61 -4.43 -5.20
C TYR A 173 -11.58 -3.13 -4.42
N GLU A 174 -11.42 -3.20 -3.10
CA GLU A 174 -11.22 -2.02 -2.26
C GLU A 174 -9.74 -1.95 -1.88
N LYS A 175 -9.12 -0.81 -2.18
CA LYS A 175 -7.72 -0.58 -1.82
C LYS A 175 -7.67 -0.44 -0.31
N THR A 176 -7.00 -1.38 0.35
CA THR A 176 -6.84 -1.36 1.80
C THR A 176 -5.98 -0.15 2.19
N THR A 177 -6.62 0.93 2.61
CA THR A 177 -5.95 2.11 3.16
C THR A 177 -5.81 1.96 4.68
N GLY A 178 -4.59 2.11 5.18
CA GLY A 178 -4.26 2.09 6.59
C GLY A 178 -2.78 1.85 6.81
N PHE A 179 -2.37 1.85 8.07
CA PHE A 179 -0.97 1.73 8.46
C PHE A 179 -0.74 0.51 9.35
N SER A 180 0.30 -0.26 9.05
CA SER A 180 0.88 -1.20 10.00
C SER A 180 2.03 -0.51 10.70
N ILE A 181 1.83 -0.10 11.95
CA ILE A 181 2.82 0.58 12.77
C ILE A 181 3.64 -0.49 13.49
N ILE A 182 4.88 -0.69 13.06
CA ILE A 182 5.80 -1.68 13.61
C ILE A 182 6.63 -1.02 14.69
N VAL A 183 6.43 -1.48 15.93
CA VAL A 183 7.09 -0.93 17.13
C VAL A 183 7.63 -2.08 17.96
N PRO A 184 8.92 -2.46 17.79
CA PRO A 184 9.59 -3.36 18.72
C PRO A 184 9.50 -2.78 20.13
N LEU A 185 8.98 -3.55 21.09
CA LEU A 185 8.73 -3.07 22.44
C LEU A 185 9.16 -4.10 23.47
N ASP A 186 9.96 -3.65 24.42
CA ASP A 186 10.36 -4.39 25.61
C ASP A 186 10.10 -3.54 26.87
N PRO A 187 10.15 -4.15 28.07
CA PRO A 187 9.68 -3.51 29.30
C PRO A 187 10.33 -2.17 29.63
N ASP A 188 11.59 -1.96 29.25
CA ASP A 188 12.35 -0.75 29.52
C ASP A 188 11.88 0.48 28.72
N ARG A 189 10.87 0.33 27.85
CA ARG A 189 10.26 1.43 27.08
C ARG A 189 8.76 1.60 27.28
N LEU A 190 8.13 0.80 28.15
CA LEU A 190 6.67 0.82 28.33
C LEU A 190 6.11 2.19 28.77
N ALA A 191 6.81 2.88 29.67
CA ALA A 191 6.38 4.20 30.13
C ALA A 191 6.39 5.24 29.00
N LEU A 192 7.48 5.31 28.23
CA LEU A 192 7.60 6.22 27.09
C LEU A 192 6.60 5.87 25.97
N PHE A 193 6.38 4.57 25.74
CA PHE A 193 5.40 4.09 24.76
C PHE A 193 3.97 4.51 25.09
N THR A 194 3.62 4.69 26.36
CA THR A 194 2.28 5.17 26.76
C THR A 194 1.95 6.50 26.10
N HIS A 195 2.91 7.44 26.06
CA HIS A 195 2.71 8.74 25.42
C HIS A 195 2.56 8.59 23.90
N THR A 196 3.47 7.83 23.29
CA THR A 196 3.46 7.54 21.84
C THR A 196 2.15 6.90 21.40
N LYS A 197 1.71 5.85 22.09
CA LYS A 197 0.50 5.09 21.77
C LYS A 197 -0.75 5.95 21.89
N ARG A 198 -0.88 6.73 22.97
CA ARG A 198 -2.02 7.65 23.16
C ARG A 198 -2.10 8.70 22.06
N ALA A 199 -0.97 9.22 21.60
CA ALA A 199 -0.95 10.21 20.53
C ALA A 199 -1.42 9.61 19.20
N TYR A 200 -0.98 8.41 18.83
CA TYR A 200 -1.53 7.70 17.67
C TYR A 200 -3.00 7.31 17.86
N ASP A 201 -3.41 6.95 19.06
CA ASP A 201 -4.79 6.58 19.37
C ASP A 201 -5.78 7.75 19.23
N ALA A 202 -5.32 8.99 19.40
CA ALA A 202 -6.13 10.17 19.15
C ALA A 202 -6.40 10.42 17.64
N MET A 203 -5.63 9.80 16.74
CA MET A 203 -5.78 9.95 15.30
C MET A 203 -6.87 9.01 14.74
N GLN A 204 -7.63 9.45 13.73
CA GLN A 204 -8.80 8.71 13.23
C GLN A 204 -8.46 7.67 12.15
N GLU A 205 -7.27 7.77 11.56
CA GLU A 205 -6.84 6.92 10.46
C GLU A 205 -6.76 5.45 10.90
N LYS A 206 -7.15 4.57 9.98
CA LYS A 206 -7.11 3.13 10.15
C LYS A 206 -5.66 2.67 10.35
N LYS A 207 -5.42 1.94 11.42
CA LYS A 207 -4.09 1.50 11.82
C LYS A 207 -4.15 0.18 12.56
N GLU A 208 -3.03 -0.52 12.61
CA GLU A 208 -2.73 -1.55 13.58
C GLU A 208 -1.33 -1.30 14.15
N PHE A 209 -1.12 -1.67 15.41
CA PHE A 209 0.20 -1.77 16.02
C PHE A 209 0.66 -3.20 15.98
N ILE A 210 1.83 -3.44 15.42
CA ILE A 210 2.49 -4.74 15.43
C ILE A 210 3.66 -4.59 16.38
N ILE A 211 3.57 -5.32 17.49
CA ILE A 211 4.50 -5.21 18.60
C ILE A 211 5.27 -6.52 18.73
N PRO A 212 6.38 -6.70 17.98
CA PRO A 212 7.32 -7.77 18.27
C PRO A 212 7.96 -7.54 19.64
N THR A 213 7.91 -8.54 20.51
CA THR A 213 8.48 -8.45 21.86
C THR A 213 9.08 -9.77 22.32
N ARG A 214 10.08 -9.67 23.21
CA ARG A 214 10.66 -10.83 23.91
C ARG A 214 9.95 -11.11 25.24
N HIS A 215 9.10 -10.19 25.70
CA HIS A 215 8.48 -10.19 27.03
C HIS A 215 6.96 -10.11 26.93
N GLU A 216 6.34 -11.02 26.15
CA GLU A 216 4.91 -10.95 25.81
C GLU A 216 4.01 -10.75 27.03
N LEU A 217 4.19 -11.55 28.09
CA LEU A 217 3.32 -11.50 29.27
C LEU A 217 3.39 -10.14 29.98
N GLU A 218 4.58 -9.58 30.12
CA GLU A 218 4.79 -8.30 30.79
C GLU A 218 4.26 -7.13 29.95
N VAL A 219 4.57 -7.13 28.64
CA VAL A 219 4.06 -6.11 27.71
C VAL A 219 2.53 -6.17 27.66
N ARG A 220 1.93 -7.35 27.49
CA ARG A 220 0.47 -7.51 27.44
C ARG A 220 -0.20 -6.99 28.70
N ARG A 221 0.28 -7.42 29.88
CA ARG A 221 -0.24 -6.96 31.17
C ARG A 221 -0.19 -5.44 31.28
N TYR A 222 0.95 -4.83 30.93
CA TYR A 222 1.09 -3.38 30.98
C TYR A 222 0.11 -2.66 30.05
N LEU A 223 -0.03 -3.12 28.81
CA LEU A 223 -0.96 -2.51 27.85
C LEU A 223 -2.42 -2.62 28.33
N ASP A 224 -2.80 -3.74 28.92
CA ASP A 224 -4.15 -3.93 29.47
C ASP A 224 -4.40 -3.01 30.68
N GLU A 225 -3.45 -2.95 31.62
CA GLU A 225 -3.52 -2.08 32.81
C GLU A 225 -3.61 -0.59 32.45
N HIS A 226 -3.01 -0.17 31.32
CA HIS A 226 -2.96 1.23 30.88
C HIS A 226 -3.96 1.56 29.76
N LEU A 227 -4.84 0.62 29.40
CA LEU A 227 -5.84 0.74 28.33
C LEU A 227 -5.25 1.07 26.95
N LEU A 228 -4.11 0.46 26.63
CA LEU A 228 -3.33 0.68 25.40
C LEU A 228 -3.49 -0.46 24.35
N SER A 229 -4.28 -1.49 24.64
CA SER A 229 -4.42 -2.69 23.80
C SER A 229 -5.24 -2.51 22.51
N ARG A 230 -5.85 -1.33 22.30
CA ARG A 230 -6.64 -1.06 21.09
C ARG A 230 -5.75 -1.09 19.84
N ASP A 231 -6.22 -1.81 18.82
CA ASP A 231 -5.52 -2.02 17.53
C ASP A 231 -4.15 -2.69 17.66
N VAL A 232 -3.84 -3.35 18.78
CA VAL A 232 -2.54 -3.97 19.04
C VAL A 232 -2.54 -5.46 18.71
N ARG A 233 -1.48 -5.89 18.01
CA ARG A 233 -1.10 -7.30 17.82
C ARG A 233 0.30 -7.51 18.38
N ILE A 234 0.38 -8.22 19.50
CA ILE A 234 1.66 -8.62 20.11
C ILE A 234 2.18 -9.87 19.40
N ILE A 235 3.44 -9.84 18.96
CA ILE A 235 4.09 -10.95 18.27
C ILE A 235 5.30 -11.41 19.11
N PRO A 236 5.18 -12.48 19.91
CA PRO A 236 6.29 -12.97 20.72
C PRO A 236 7.43 -13.49 19.84
N TYR A 237 8.67 -13.26 20.24
CA TYR A 237 9.83 -13.88 19.62
C TYR A 237 10.98 -14.10 20.60
N ALA A 238 11.81 -15.09 20.29
CA ALA A 238 13.02 -15.41 21.05
C ALA A 238 14.30 -15.06 20.27
N VAL A 239 15.35 -14.74 21.01
CA VAL A 239 16.71 -14.54 20.51
C VAL A 239 17.69 -15.22 21.45
N GLU A 240 18.71 -15.87 20.89
CA GLU A 240 19.78 -16.47 21.70
C GLU A 240 20.72 -15.40 22.26
N VAL A 241 21.07 -14.41 21.42
CA VAL A 241 21.99 -13.32 21.76
C VAL A 241 21.56 -12.06 21.02
N GLY A 242 21.58 -10.92 21.71
CA GLY A 242 21.44 -9.61 21.07
C GLY A 242 20.31 -8.75 21.59
N PHE A 243 20.41 -7.45 21.30
CA PHE A 243 19.40 -6.43 21.66
C PHE A 243 18.92 -5.61 20.46
N ASN A 244 19.58 -5.70 19.30
CA ASN A 244 19.20 -4.94 18.12
C ASN A 244 17.76 -5.25 17.66
N CYS A 245 17.13 -4.33 16.93
CA CYS A 245 15.75 -4.45 16.47
C CYS A 245 15.60 -5.17 15.12
N SER A 246 16.68 -5.49 14.38
CA SER A 246 16.58 -6.09 13.02
C SER A 246 15.58 -7.24 12.90
N LYS A 247 15.65 -8.22 13.81
CA LYS A 247 14.74 -9.39 13.79
C LYS A 247 13.30 -8.99 14.11
N ALA A 248 13.10 -8.13 15.10
CA ALA A 248 11.79 -7.60 15.46
C ALA A 248 11.15 -6.86 14.28
N LEU A 249 11.90 -5.98 13.62
CA LEU A 249 11.42 -5.25 12.44
C LEU A 249 11.00 -6.20 11.31
N ASN A 250 11.81 -7.21 10.99
CA ASN A 250 11.44 -8.24 10.00
C ASN A 250 10.17 -9.01 10.39
N ILE A 251 10.00 -9.35 11.67
CA ILE A 251 8.77 -9.99 12.18
C ILE A 251 7.58 -9.06 11.97
N GLY A 252 7.72 -7.77 12.32
CA GLY A 252 6.69 -6.76 12.10
C GLY A 252 6.21 -6.72 10.66
N VAL A 253 7.15 -6.67 9.70
CA VAL A 253 6.85 -6.65 8.26
C VAL A 253 6.08 -7.88 7.81
N ARG A 254 6.49 -9.07 8.27
CA ARG A 254 5.81 -10.34 7.91
C ARG A 254 4.36 -10.35 8.40
N HIS A 255 4.08 -9.79 9.57
CA HIS A 255 2.75 -9.76 10.18
C HIS A 255 1.88 -8.58 9.75
N ALA A 256 2.41 -7.64 8.97
CA ALA A 256 1.70 -6.46 8.50
C ALA A 256 0.55 -6.77 7.55
N SER A 257 -0.63 -6.26 7.90
CA SER A 257 -1.88 -6.35 7.13
C SER A 257 -2.00 -5.23 6.10
N TYR A 258 -1.33 -4.10 6.31
CA TYR A 258 -1.33 -2.96 5.38
C TYR A 258 -0.03 -2.89 4.58
N PRO A 259 -0.07 -2.37 3.34
CA PRO A 259 1.14 -2.18 2.54
C PRO A 259 1.97 -0.97 2.98
N SER A 260 1.37 0.00 3.67
CA SER A 260 2.06 1.18 4.21
C SER A 260 2.55 0.88 5.63
N LEU A 261 3.86 0.69 5.78
CA LEU A 261 4.47 0.32 7.06
C LEU A 261 5.05 1.55 7.72
N ILE A 262 4.61 1.87 8.92
CA ILE A 262 5.27 2.89 9.74
C ILE A 262 6.29 2.17 10.63
N ILE A 263 7.57 2.49 10.44
CA ILE A 263 8.65 2.04 11.32
C ILE A 263 8.90 3.18 12.31
N THR A 264 8.79 2.89 13.61
CA THR A 264 9.04 3.88 14.66
C THR A 264 9.54 3.20 15.92
N SER A 265 10.29 3.94 16.73
CA SER A 265 10.70 3.50 18.07
C SER A 265 9.59 3.77 19.10
N PRO A 266 9.50 2.96 20.18
CA PRO A 266 8.44 3.15 21.18
C PRO A 266 8.51 4.51 21.90
N GLU A 267 9.71 5.08 22.02
CA GLU A 267 9.97 6.41 22.59
C GLU A 267 9.75 7.58 21.64
N VAL A 268 9.41 7.36 20.36
CA VAL A 268 9.20 8.46 19.40
C VAL A 268 7.75 8.91 19.42
N LEU A 269 7.51 10.02 20.12
CA LEU A 269 6.20 10.65 20.23
C LEU A 269 5.89 11.43 18.95
N PRO A 270 4.81 11.11 18.21
CA PRO A 270 4.34 11.98 17.14
C PRO A 270 3.91 13.35 17.68
N VAL A 271 4.39 14.45 17.08
CA VAL A 271 4.06 15.83 17.51
C VAL A 271 3.24 16.61 16.47
N THR A 272 3.02 16.02 15.29
CA THR A 272 2.06 16.50 14.28
C THR A 272 0.97 15.45 14.03
N PRO A 273 -0.08 15.74 13.23
CA PRO A 273 -1.07 14.76 12.77
C PRO A 273 -0.49 13.74 11.78
N VAL A 274 0.50 12.95 12.21
CA VAL A 274 1.39 12.14 11.36
C VAL A 274 0.62 11.22 10.42
N LEU A 275 -0.40 10.52 10.90
CA LEU A 275 -1.18 9.61 10.06
C LEU A 275 -1.97 10.33 8.98
N SER A 276 -2.50 11.52 9.28
CA SER A 276 -3.21 12.35 8.31
C SER A 276 -2.27 12.84 7.23
N GLN A 277 -1.09 13.34 7.62
CA GLN A 277 -0.06 13.81 6.70
C GLN A 277 0.51 12.67 5.84
N LEU A 278 0.74 11.50 6.42
CA LEU A 278 1.21 10.30 5.69
C LEU A 278 0.13 9.75 4.76
N THR A 279 -1.15 9.85 5.10
CA THR A 279 -2.27 9.45 4.23
C THR A 279 -2.23 10.20 2.91
N ALA A 280 -1.86 11.48 2.92
CA ALA A 280 -1.74 12.31 1.72
C ALA A 280 -0.61 11.87 0.78
N VAL A 281 0.32 11.03 1.24
CA VAL A 281 1.48 10.56 0.48
C VAL A 281 1.63 9.02 0.51
N ILE A 282 0.54 8.29 0.74
CA ILE A 282 0.54 6.81 0.62
C ILE A 282 1.07 6.40 -0.76
N GLY A 283 1.93 5.38 -0.77
CA GLY A 283 2.66 4.94 -1.96
C GLY A 283 4.06 5.55 -2.09
N MET A 284 4.37 6.61 -1.34
CA MET A 284 5.73 7.13 -1.22
C MET A 284 6.48 6.47 -0.05
N ASN A 285 7.80 6.47 -0.12
CA ASN A 285 8.67 6.17 1.02
C ASN A 285 9.11 7.50 1.65
N VAL A 286 8.81 7.67 2.93
CA VAL A 286 8.94 8.95 3.64
C VAL A 286 9.72 8.75 4.93
N VAL A 287 10.78 9.52 5.13
CA VAL A 287 11.42 9.70 6.44
C VAL A 287 10.96 11.03 7.02
N CYS A 288 10.47 11.00 8.25
CA CYS A 288 9.92 12.17 8.93
C CYS A 288 11.00 12.85 9.76
N GLN A 289 10.90 14.15 9.98
CA GLN A 289 11.80 14.83 10.90
C GLN A 289 11.57 14.35 12.33
N VAL A 290 12.65 14.07 13.05
CA VAL A 290 12.57 13.72 14.48
C VAL A 290 13.50 14.62 15.27
N TRP A 291 12.99 15.18 16.36
CA TRP A 291 13.72 15.99 17.30
C TRP A 291 14.14 15.15 18.52
N ASP A 292 15.38 15.30 18.97
CA ASP A 292 15.94 14.64 20.16
C ASP A 292 15.67 15.49 21.40
N GLU A 293 15.25 14.86 22.49
CA GLU A 293 15.11 15.48 23.81
C GLU A 293 16.31 15.19 24.71
N ASP A 294 16.68 16.18 25.54
CA ASP A 294 17.59 15.96 26.66
C ASP A 294 16.86 15.39 27.89
N GLU A 295 17.60 15.11 28.96
CA GLU A 295 17.06 14.55 30.21
C GLU A 295 16.05 15.46 30.94
N TYR A 296 15.96 16.73 30.55
CA TYR A 296 15.02 17.72 31.06
C TYR A 296 13.80 17.91 30.15
N GLY A 297 13.73 17.17 29.03
CA GLY A 297 12.66 17.28 28.02
C GLY A 297 12.82 18.47 27.08
N ASN A 298 13.99 19.14 27.05
CA ASN A 298 14.23 20.20 26.08
C ASN A 298 14.59 19.60 24.72
N VAL A 299 14.04 20.15 23.65
CA VAL A 299 14.44 19.81 22.28
C VAL A 299 15.84 20.36 22.03
N VAL A 300 16.80 19.47 21.78
CA VAL A 300 18.22 19.84 21.62
C VAL A 300 18.67 19.87 20.17
N LYS A 301 18.26 18.91 19.34
CA LYS A 301 18.67 18.83 17.93
C LYS A 301 17.72 17.97 17.12
N SER A 302 17.78 18.13 15.79
CA SER A 302 17.13 17.20 14.88
C SER A 302 18.02 15.97 14.64
N LEU A 303 17.41 14.79 14.68
CA LEU A 303 18.05 13.50 14.38
C LEU A 303 18.12 13.22 12.87
N VAL A 304 17.14 13.74 12.12
CA VAL A 304 17.03 13.67 10.67
C VAL A 304 16.12 14.80 10.19
N ASN A 305 16.50 15.47 9.10
CA ASN A 305 15.71 16.45 8.34
C ASN A 305 16.31 16.63 6.93
N THR A 306 15.67 17.39 6.06
CA THR A 306 16.15 17.59 4.68
C THR A 306 17.60 18.12 4.59
N GLY A 307 18.04 18.93 5.57
CA GLY A 307 19.41 19.47 5.66
C GLY A 307 20.40 18.64 6.49
N TYR A 308 19.98 17.52 7.08
CA TYR A 308 20.83 16.71 7.96
C TYR A 308 20.43 15.23 7.94
N LYS A 309 21.37 14.37 7.51
CA LYS A 309 21.19 12.91 7.36
C LYS A 309 20.04 12.53 6.43
N SER A 310 19.92 13.23 5.31
CA SER A 310 18.87 13.05 4.29
C SER A 310 19.31 12.22 3.08
N GLU A 311 20.57 11.78 3.04
CA GLU A 311 21.16 11.09 1.88
C GLU A 311 20.73 9.62 1.77
N THR A 312 20.24 9.04 2.87
CA THR A 312 19.69 7.67 2.91
C THR A 312 18.44 7.65 3.78
N PRO A 313 17.52 6.67 3.61
CA PRO A 313 16.40 6.51 4.53
C PRO A 313 16.81 5.75 5.82
N GLY A 314 18.09 5.79 6.20
CA GLY A 314 18.55 5.37 7.52
C GLY A 314 18.01 6.29 8.61
N MET A 315 18.27 5.98 9.88
CA MET A 315 17.79 6.79 11.02
C MET A 315 16.25 7.00 11.00
N TYR A 316 15.52 5.95 10.63
CA TYR A 316 14.06 5.92 10.46
C TYR A 316 13.28 5.93 11.79
N PHE A 317 13.71 6.75 12.76
CA PHE A 317 13.03 6.93 14.06
C PHE A 317 11.52 7.12 13.91
N LEU A 318 11.11 7.76 12.82
CA LEU A 318 9.74 7.77 12.31
C LEU A 318 9.78 7.78 10.78
N ALA A 319 9.40 6.68 10.14
CA ALA A 319 9.34 6.59 8.68
C ALA A 319 8.14 5.77 8.21
N MET A 320 7.64 6.07 7.01
CA MET A 320 6.70 5.24 6.28
C MET A 320 7.39 4.61 5.06
N PHE A 321 7.34 3.29 4.95
CA PHE A 321 7.86 2.56 3.81
C PHE A 321 6.78 1.69 3.17
N ASN A 322 6.83 1.55 1.85
CA ASN A 322 6.06 0.52 1.17
C ASN A 322 6.64 -0.85 1.51
N LYS A 323 5.78 -1.79 1.93
CA LYS A 323 6.17 -3.18 2.22
C LYS A 323 6.94 -3.82 1.06
N ALA A 324 6.45 -3.64 -0.16
CA ALA A 324 7.08 -4.18 -1.37
C ALA A 324 8.51 -3.66 -1.59
N ASP A 325 8.81 -2.42 -1.18
CA ASP A 325 10.15 -1.84 -1.31
C ASP A 325 11.12 -2.41 -0.25
N ILE A 326 10.63 -2.65 0.98
CA ILE A 326 11.41 -3.37 2.01
C ILE A 326 11.74 -4.79 1.53
N GLU A 327 10.79 -5.47 0.88
CA GLU A 327 10.96 -6.82 0.33
C GLU A 327 12.03 -6.89 -0.77
N LYS A 328 12.18 -5.84 -1.60
CA LYS A 328 13.23 -5.76 -2.63
C LYS A 328 14.64 -5.91 -2.05
N ILE A 329 14.90 -5.35 -0.87
CA ILE A 329 16.20 -5.43 -0.18
C ILE A 329 16.28 -6.52 0.90
N ASN A 330 15.22 -7.35 1.01
CA ASN A 330 15.07 -8.42 2.00
C ASN A 330 15.01 -7.93 3.47
N GLY A 331 14.52 -6.71 3.73
CA GLY A 331 14.38 -6.16 5.08
C GLY A 331 15.70 -5.81 5.77
N TRP A 332 15.78 -6.06 7.08
CA TRP A 332 16.94 -5.78 7.91
C TRP A 332 17.86 -7.01 8.04
N ASP A 333 19.18 -6.81 7.99
CA ASP A 333 20.15 -7.89 8.22
C ASP A 333 20.12 -8.28 9.71
N GLU A 334 19.54 -9.44 10.02
CA GLU A 334 19.43 -9.96 11.38
C GLU A 334 20.79 -10.32 11.99
N GLU A 335 21.87 -10.25 11.23
CA GLU A 335 23.19 -10.40 11.80
C GLU A 335 23.66 -9.19 12.62
N PHE A 336 23.01 -8.02 12.48
CA PHE A 336 23.23 -6.85 13.35
C PHE A 336 22.70 -7.07 14.77
N MET A 337 21.88 -8.12 15.00
CA MET A 337 21.44 -8.57 16.33
C MET A 337 22.60 -8.79 17.28
N LYS A 338 23.77 -9.17 16.77
CA LYS A 338 24.94 -9.55 17.57
C LYS A 338 25.74 -8.33 18.10
N GLY A 339 25.22 -7.12 17.94
CA GLY A 339 25.74 -5.84 18.42
C GLY A 339 24.60 -4.82 18.59
N TYR A 340 24.92 -3.52 18.58
CA TYR A 340 23.92 -2.44 18.59
C TYR A 340 24.33 -1.34 17.61
N ALA A 341 23.33 -0.59 17.12
CA ALA A 341 23.43 0.40 16.04
C ALA A 341 23.84 -0.18 14.67
N TYR A 342 23.85 0.69 13.65
CA TYR A 342 24.23 0.46 12.25
C TYR A 342 23.30 -0.45 11.44
N GLU A 343 22.27 -1.05 12.04
CA GLU A 343 21.25 -1.78 11.27
C GLU A 343 20.47 -0.85 10.34
N ASP A 344 20.25 0.38 10.79
CA ASP A 344 19.55 1.44 10.09
C ASP A 344 20.41 2.06 8.99
N ASP A 345 21.70 2.29 9.28
CA ASP A 345 22.70 2.71 8.29
C ASP A 345 22.83 1.65 7.17
N ASP A 346 22.91 0.36 7.51
CA ASP A 346 22.99 -0.74 6.55
C ASP A 346 21.71 -0.83 5.69
N PHE A 347 20.55 -0.74 6.33
CA PHE A 347 19.26 -0.70 5.64
C PHE A 347 19.17 0.47 4.66
N GLY A 348 19.47 1.70 5.12
CA GLY A 348 19.45 2.90 4.29
C GLY A 348 20.43 2.84 3.12
N ALA A 349 21.64 2.34 3.36
CA ALA A 349 22.63 2.20 2.29
C ALA A 349 22.23 1.14 1.26
N ARG A 350 21.63 0.01 1.68
CA ARG A 350 21.07 -1.01 0.77
C ARG A 350 19.92 -0.45 -0.06
N TRP A 351 19.06 0.34 0.57
CA TRP A 351 17.93 1.02 -0.08
C TRP A 351 18.38 1.91 -1.22
N VAL A 352 19.38 2.77 -0.98
CA VAL A 352 19.95 3.65 -2.02
C VAL A 352 20.61 2.84 -3.13
N ARG A 353 21.40 1.81 -2.80
CA ARG A 353 22.01 0.93 -3.81
C ARG A 353 20.99 0.18 -4.67
N ALA A 354 19.79 -0.08 -4.14
CA ALA A 354 18.68 -0.68 -4.87
C ALA A 354 17.96 0.30 -5.81
N GLY A 355 18.29 1.60 -5.77
CA GLY A 355 17.63 2.63 -6.58
C GLY A 355 16.19 2.90 -6.15
N ILE A 356 15.83 2.60 -4.89
CA ILE A 356 14.46 2.79 -4.41
C ILE A 356 14.28 4.24 -3.96
N PRO A 357 13.28 4.98 -4.48
CA PRO A 357 13.08 6.39 -4.15
C PRO A 357 12.56 6.55 -2.72
N PHE A 358 12.97 7.62 -2.06
CA PHE A 358 12.42 8.09 -0.80
C PHE A 358 12.49 9.63 -0.73
N THR A 359 11.76 10.22 0.21
CA THR A 359 11.83 11.66 0.50
C THR A 359 11.89 11.90 2.00
N VAL A 360 12.52 13.01 2.39
CA VAL A 360 12.52 13.49 3.77
C VAL A 360 11.47 14.60 3.91
N ARG A 361 10.64 14.53 4.94
CA ARG A 361 9.53 15.46 5.19
C ARG A 361 9.69 16.16 6.54
N ASP A 362 10.10 17.42 6.49
CA ASP A 362 10.30 18.25 7.69
C ASP A 362 8.97 18.73 8.30
N ASP A 363 7.88 18.74 7.53
CA ASP A 363 6.54 19.09 8.03
C ASP A 363 5.87 17.95 8.83
N ILE A 364 6.42 16.73 8.77
CA ILE A 364 5.94 15.58 9.54
C ILE A 364 6.93 15.33 10.66
N CYS A 365 6.52 15.55 11.91
CA CYS A 365 7.45 15.60 13.02
C CYS A 365 7.16 14.57 14.11
N GLY A 366 8.23 13.95 14.60
CA GLY A 366 8.28 13.18 15.84
C GLY A 366 9.25 13.79 16.85
N ARG A 367 9.17 13.31 18.08
CA ARG A 367 10.05 13.70 19.18
C ARG A 367 10.55 12.45 19.90
N HIS A 368 11.84 12.22 19.82
CA HIS A 368 12.53 11.12 20.46
C HIS A 368 12.72 11.46 21.93
N GLN A 369 11.90 10.84 22.79
CA GLN A 369 11.91 11.09 24.23
C GLN A 369 13.21 10.59 24.84
N TYR A 370 13.78 11.37 25.77
CA TYR A 370 15.04 10.99 26.42
C TYR A 370 14.92 9.65 27.14
N HIS A 371 15.94 8.82 26.95
CA HIS A 371 16.17 7.65 27.77
C HIS A 371 17.67 7.41 27.92
N PRO A 372 18.13 6.83 29.03
CA PRO A 372 19.53 6.45 29.18
C PRO A 372 19.91 5.40 28.13
N ARG A 373 21.15 5.46 27.65
CA ARG A 373 21.70 4.42 26.77
C ARG A 373 22.18 3.26 27.62
N ILE A 374 21.69 2.06 27.32
CA ILE A 374 22.11 0.83 27.99
C ILE A 374 23.02 0.06 27.04
N VAL A 375 24.29 -0.10 27.41
CA VAL A 375 25.21 -0.97 26.66
C VAL A 375 24.88 -2.41 27.01
N THR A 376 24.27 -3.13 26.07
CA THR A 376 23.84 -4.52 26.26
C THR A 376 24.88 -5.54 25.79
N VAL A 377 25.79 -5.15 24.89
CA VAL A 377 26.83 -6.03 24.34
C VAL A 377 28.18 -5.31 24.33
N HIS A 378 29.14 -5.81 25.10
CA HIS A 378 30.50 -5.24 25.10
C HIS A 378 31.10 -5.27 23.68
N GLY A 379 31.60 -4.13 23.19
CA GLY A 379 32.14 -3.99 21.83
C GLY A 379 31.09 -4.04 20.69
N GLY A 380 29.79 -4.05 21.00
CA GLY A 380 28.70 -4.21 20.02
C GLY A 380 28.74 -3.20 18.86
N THR A 381 29.00 -1.92 19.14
CA THR A 381 29.13 -0.87 18.11
C THR A 381 30.24 -1.16 17.11
N VAL A 382 31.42 -1.55 17.60
CA VAL A 382 32.59 -1.79 16.75
C VAL A 382 32.32 -2.96 15.81
N ARG A 383 31.69 -4.02 16.34
CA ARG A 383 31.28 -5.18 15.56
C ARG A 383 30.30 -4.82 14.45
N ASN A 384 29.24 -4.07 14.78
CA ASN A 384 28.22 -3.69 13.81
C ASN A 384 28.75 -2.69 12.78
N ARG A 385 29.62 -1.74 13.18
CA ARG A 385 30.34 -0.85 12.25
C ARG A 385 31.19 -1.64 11.25
N TRP A 386 31.96 -2.62 11.71
CA TRP A 386 32.77 -3.46 10.82
C TRP A 386 31.89 -4.20 9.80
N ARG A 387 30.75 -4.74 10.24
CA ARG A 387 29.79 -5.41 9.36
C ARG A 387 29.19 -4.44 8.34
N TYR A 388 28.73 -3.27 8.76
CA TYR A 388 28.22 -2.23 7.87
C TYR A 388 29.24 -1.87 6.79
N ASN A 389 30.48 -1.56 7.20
CA ASN A 389 31.56 -1.24 6.26
C ASN A 389 31.79 -2.39 5.26
N ARG A 390 31.84 -3.64 5.75
CA ARG A 390 31.99 -4.82 4.89
C ARG A 390 30.83 -4.99 3.90
N ASN A 391 29.59 -4.80 4.34
CA ASN A 391 28.41 -4.90 3.47
C ASN A 391 28.43 -3.80 2.40
N THR A 392 28.80 -2.58 2.78
CA THR A 392 28.96 -1.44 1.86
C THR A 392 30.07 -1.67 0.84
N THR A 393 31.27 -2.10 1.26
CA THR A 393 32.38 -2.43 0.34
C THR A 393 32.01 -3.53 -0.65
N LYS A 394 31.21 -4.51 -0.23
CA LYS A 394 30.73 -5.59 -1.09
C LYS A 394 29.55 -5.20 -1.99
N GLY A 395 29.03 -3.98 -1.87
CA GLY A 395 27.87 -3.55 -2.64
C GLY A 395 26.62 -4.39 -2.37
N ILE A 396 26.45 -4.94 -1.16
CA ILE A 396 25.30 -5.78 -0.84
C ILE A 396 24.02 -4.97 -1.04
N ILE A 397 23.04 -5.49 -1.78
CA ILE A 397 21.70 -4.89 -1.93
C ILE A 397 20.67 -5.69 -1.11
N LYS A 398 20.67 -7.02 -1.26
CA LYS A 398 19.81 -7.92 -0.48
C LYS A 398 20.62 -8.59 0.62
N CYS A 399 20.24 -8.41 1.88
CA CYS A 399 20.88 -9.14 2.98
C CYS A 399 20.51 -10.64 2.91
N ARG A 400 21.41 -11.53 3.33
CA ARG A 400 21.13 -12.98 3.34
C ARG A 400 20.21 -13.38 4.48
N ASN A 401 20.37 -12.74 5.64
CA ASN A 401 19.65 -13.09 6.87
C ASN A 401 18.54 -12.08 7.17
N GLY A 402 17.56 -11.96 6.26
CA GLY A 402 16.52 -10.95 6.31
C GLY A 402 15.10 -11.50 6.49
N LEU A 403 14.13 -10.91 5.77
CA LEU A 403 12.74 -11.38 5.69
C LEU A 403 12.67 -12.84 5.24
N ALA A 404 13.39 -13.18 4.17
CA ALA A 404 13.69 -14.54 3.75
C ALA A 404 15.15 -14.88 4.11
N LYS A 405 15.40 -16.15 4.41
CA LYS A 405 16.77 -16.66 4.59
C LYS A 405 17.27 -17.15 3.21
N LEU A 406 18.29 -16.49 2.67
CA LEU A 406 18.80 -16.68 1.30
C LEU A 406 20.15 -17.40 1.25
#